data_AF-A0A9Q8UW29-F1
#
_entry.id   AF-A0A9Q8UW29-F1
#
_cell.length_a   1.000
_cell.length_b   1.000
_cell.length_c   1.000
_cell.angle_alpha   90.00
_cell.angle_beta   90.00
_cell.angle_gamma   90.00
#
_symmetry.space_group_name_H-M   'P 1'
#
loop_
_entity.id
_entity.type
_entity.pdbx_description
1 polymer ?
#
loop_
_entity_poly.entity_id
_entity_poly.type
_entity_poly.pdbx_seq_one_letter_code
_entity_poly.pdbx_strand_id
1 'polypeptide(L)'
;MEPTNLTTKINYYHTPPPGEPDMPHTVMAARTRRKKYDPHPTKIHNLRLVENKFNLDVNGFQYVKDCPSCERKWDDDDRIKERVYPEFEMLLRKRHVE
;
A
#
# COMPACT_ATOMS: atom_id res chain seq x y z
N MET A 1 -24.70 -6.33 0.78
CA MET A 1 -23.59 -6.84 1.60
C MET A 1 -22.93 -5.66 2.26
N GLU A 2 -22.76 -5.68 3.58
CA GLU A 2 -21.97 -4.64 4.28
C GLU A 2 -20.48 -4.99 4.21
N PRO A 3 -19.57 -4.00 4.17
CA PRO A 3 -18.14 -4.28 4.18
C PRO A 3 -17.73 -4.97 5.48
N THR A 4 -17.15 -6.18 5.38
CA THR A 4 -16.68 -6.92 6.56
C THR A 4 -15.45 -6.25 7.16
N ASN A 5 -15.62 -5.55 8.28
CA ASN A 5 -14.52 -5.02 9.07
C ASN A 5 -14.00 -6.09 10.04
N LEU A 6 -12.72 -6.05 10.38
CA LEU A 6 -12.14 -6.94 11.39
C LEU A 6 -11.29 -6.15 12.37
N THR A 7 -11.28 -6.58 13.63
CA THR A 7 -10.40 -6.01 14.65
C THR A 7 -9.24 -6.97 14.87
N THR A 8 -8.02 -6.47 14.75
CA THR A 8 -6.79 -7.23 14.98
C THR A 8 -5.76 -6.37 15.72
N LYS A 9 -4.57 -6.92 15.98
CA LYS A 9 -3.45 -6.19 16.57
C LYS A 9 -2.41 -5.87 15.47
N ILE A 10 -2.00 -4.62 15.37
CA ILE A 10 -0.85 -4.20 14.55
C ILE A 10 0.34 -3.99 15.49
N ASN A 11 1.46 -4.64 15.18
CA ASN A 11 2.67 -4.57 16.00
C ASN A 11 3.60 -3.48 15.48
N TYR A 12 3.90 -2.49 16.32
CA TYR A 12 4.87 -1.42 16.01
C TYR A 12 6.20 -1.73 16.69
N TYR A 13 7.27 -1.88 15.91
CA TYR A 13 8.60 -2.15 16.47
C TYR A 13 9.21 -0.88 17.08
N HIS A 14 9.93 -1.04 18.19
CA HIS A 14 10.66 0.09 18.77
C HIS A 14 11.82 0.50 17.86
N THR A 15 12.07 1.81 17.82
CA THR A 15 13.25 2.39 17.19
C THR A 15 14.51 1.81 17.84
N PRO A 16 15.55 1.49 17.06
CA PRO A 16 16.84 1.10 17.61
C PRO A 16 17.45 2.25 18.47
N PRO A 17 18.36 1.92 19.40
CA PRO A 17 19.10 2.92 20.16
C PRO A 17 19.82 3.93 19.26
N PRO A 18 20.07 5.16 19.74
CA PRO A 18 20.79 6.18 18.98
C PRO A 18 22.15 5.66 18.48
N GLY A 19 22.39 5.77 17.18
CA GLY A 19 23.63 5.31 16.53
C GLY A 19 23.60 3.88 16.00
N GLU A 20 22.55 3.11 16.27
CA GLU A 20 22.34 1.79 15.66
C GLU A 20 21.45 1.88 14.41
N PRO A 21 21.80 1.17 13.31
CA PRO A 21 20.98 1.16 12.11
C PRO A 21 19.72 0.32 12.29
N ASP A 22 18.66 0.70 11.58
CA ASP A 22 17.46 -0.12 11.50
C ASP A 22 17.78 -1.47 10.88
N MET A 23 17.52 -2.53 11.66
CA MET A 23 17.88 -3.88 11.26
C MET A 23 16.82 -4.45 10.32
N PRO A 24 17.16 -4.88 9.09
CA PRO A 24 16.19 -5.44 8.16
C PRO A 24 15.56 -6.73 8.73
N HIS A 25 14.30 -6.97 8.39
CA HIS A 25 13.61 -8.20 8.76
C HIS A 25 14.08 -9.36 7.89
N THR A 26 14.90 -10.26 8.45
CA THR A 26 15.29 -11.52 7.82
C THR A 26 14.56 -12.69 8.49
N VAL A 27 13.84 -13.49 7.71
CA VAL A 27 12.97 -14.59 8.20
C VAL A 27 13.74 -15.67 8.98
N MET A 28 15.00 -15.93 8.61
CA MET A 28 15.85 -16.97 9.21
C MET A 28 16.71 -16.49 10.39
N ALA A 29 16.75 -15.19 10.68
CA ALA A 29 17.56 -14.67 11.77
C ALA A 29 16.77 -14.71 13.09
N ALA A 30 17.21 -15.50 14.07
CA ALA A 30 16.56 -15.56 15.39
C ALA A 30 16.46 -14.19 16.07
N ARG A 31 17.40 -13.28 15.79
CA ARG A 31 17.45 -11.92 16.33
C ARG A 31 16.28 -11.04 15.87
N THR A 32 15.78 -11.20 14.64
CA THR A 32 14.67 -10.40 14.10
C THR A 32 13.32 -10.80 14.70
N ARG A 33 13.16 -12.07 15.07
CA ARG A 33 11.95 -12.60 15.74
C ARG A 33 11.81 -12.14 17.20
N ARG A 34 12.89 -11.69 17.83
CA ARG A 34 12.92 -11.23 19.23
C ARG A 34 12.85 -9.70 19.37
N LYS A 35 12.63 -8.96 18.28
CA LYS A 35 12.44 -7.50 18.37
C LYS A 35 11.23 -7.21 19.26
N LYS A 36 11.43 -6.30 20.22
CA LYS A 36 10.35 -5.77 21.04
C LYS A 36 9.40 -4.96 20.14
N TYR A 37 8.11 -5.06 20.38
CA TYR A 37 7.07 -4.33 19.68
C TYR A 37 5.93 -4.00 20.63
N ASP A 38 5.14 -3.00 20.25
CA ASP A 38 3.96 -2.57 20.96
C ASP A 38 2.69 -2.92 20.14
N PRO A 39 1.87 -3.89 20.58
CA PRO A 39 0.67 -4.31 19.88
C PRO A 39 -0.50 -3.34 20.09
N HIS A 40 -0.96 -2.72 19.01
CA HIS A 40 -2.09 -1.79 19.03
C HIS A 40 -3.34 -2.46 18.45
N PRO A 41 -4.46 -2.55 19.21
CA PRO A 41 -5.74 -2.98 18.68
C PRO A 41 -6.23 -2.01 17.60
N THR A 42 -6.39 -2.49 16.38
CA THR A 42 -6.74 -1.68 15.22
C THR A 42 -7.90 -2.32 14.48
N LYS A 43 -8.88 -1.50 14.09
CA LYS A 43 -9.97 -1.88 13.20
C LYS A 43 -9.51 -1.73 11.75
N ILE A 44 -9.49 -2.84 11.02
CA ILE A 44 -9.21 -2.88 9.59
C ILE A 44 -10.53 -2.82 8.84
N HIS A 45 -10.63 -1.84 7.94
CA HIS A 45 -11.82 -1.61 7.12
C HIS A 45 -11.68 -2.26 5.75
N ASN A 46 -12.69 -3.05 5.36
CA ASN A 46 -12.76 -3.58 4.00
C ASN A 46 -13.32 -2.48 3.07
N LEU A 47 -12.52 -2.10 2.07
CA LEU A 47 -12.87 -1.01 1.15
C LEU A 47 -13.76 -1.45 0.00
N ARG A 48 -13.93 -2.77 -0.20
CA ARG A 48 -14.85 -3.29 -1.22
C ARG A 48 -16.27 -2.80 -0.96
N LEU A 49 -17.01 -2.50 -2.02
CA LEU A 49 -18.38 -1.95 -2.02
C LEU A 49 -18.49 -0.46 -1.66
N VAL A 50 -17.41 0.19 -1.24
CA VAL A 50 -17.37 1.62 -0.92
C VAL A 50 -16.25 2.36 -1.65
N GLU A 51 -15.79 1.81 -2.79
CA GLU A 51 -14.63 2.33 -3.53
C GLU A 51 -14.83 3.77 -4.00
N ASN A 52 -16.08 4.15 -4.29
CA ASN A 52 -16.46 5.49 -4.75
C ASN A 52 -16.34 6.57 -3.66
N LYS A 53 -16.12 6.19 -2.39
CA LYS A 53 -15.90 7.14 -1.29
C LYS A 53 -14.46 7.65 -1.18
N PHE A 54 -13.54 7.10 -1.98
CA PHE A 54 -12.12 7.41 -1.94
C PHE A 54 -11.70 8.18 -3.19
N ASN A 55 -11.02 9.31 -3.00
CA ASN A 55 -10.49 10.13 -4.08
C ASN A 55 -9.04 10.57 -3.79
N LEU A 56 -8.37 11.05 -4.83
CA LEU A 56 -6.97 11.46 -4.74
C LEU A 56 -6.76 12.66 -3.81
N ASP A 57 -7.68 13.62 -3.79
CA ASP A 57 -7.51 14.87 -3.03
C ASP A 57 -7.59 14.67 -1.51
N VAL A 58 -8.51 13.81 -1.05
CA VAL A 58 -8.77 13.59 0.38
C VAL A 58 -7.96 12.41 0.91
N ASN A 59 -7.85 11.32 0.14
CA ASN A 59 -7.27 10.07 0.61
C ASN A 59 -5.87 9.80 0.07
N GLY A 60 -5.44 10.52 -0.97
CA GLY A 60 -4.18 10.24 -1.67
C GLY A 60 -4.25 9.01 -2.58
N PHE A 61 -5.42 8.39 -2.74
CA PHE A 61 -5.63 7.28 -3.66
C PHE A 61 -7.07 7.23 -4.16
N GLN A 62 -7.28 6.68 -5.36
CA GLN A 62 -8.59 6.48 -5.95
C GLN A 62 -8.67 5.14 -6.66
N TYR A 63 -9.82 4.49 -6.60
CA TYR A 63 -10.08 3.30 -7.39
C TYR A 63 -10.40 3.65 -8.85
N VAL A 64 -9.65 3.04 -9.76
CA VAL A 64 -9.91 3.10 -11.20
C VAL A 64 -10.56 1.78 -11.62
N LYS A 65 -11.87 1.81 -11.88
CA LYS A 65 -12.61 0.68 -12.47
C LYS A 65 -12.39 0.65 -13.98
N ASP A 66 -12.45 -0.55 -14.56
CA ASP A 66 -12.45 -0.79 -16.01
C ASP A 66 -11.21 -0.28 -16.79
N CYS A 67 -10.07 -0.14 -16.11
CA CYS A 67 -8.80 0.16 -16.75
C CYS A 67 -7.81 -1.00 -16.51
N PRO A 68 -7.76 -1.99 -17.41
CA PRO A 68 -6.74 -3.03 -17.34
C PRO A 68 -5.37 -2.42 -17.63
N SER A 69 -4.40 -2.69 -16.75
CA SER A 69 -3.01 -2.26 -16.91
C SER A 69 -2.44 -2.69 -18.26
N CYS A 70 -1.72 -1.81 -18.93
CA CYS A 70 -1.05 -2.11 -20.19
C CYS A 70 0.13 -3.09 -20.01
N GLU A 71 0.67 -3.20 -18.78
CA GLU A 71 1.76 -4.10 -18.40
C GLU A 71 1.29 -5.16 -17.40
N ARG A 72 1.74 -6.41 -17.59
CA ARG A 72 1.32 -7.57 -16.77
C ARG A 72 2.48 -8.40 -16.22
N LYS A 73 3.68 -8.28 -16.78
CA LYS A 73 4.84 -9.12 -16.41
C LYS A 73 5.76 -8.45 -15.40
N TRP A 74 5.84 -7.11 -15.38
CA TRP A 74 6.59 -6.34 -14.39
C TRP A 74 8.06 -6.78 -14.20
N ASP A 75 8.71 -7.24 -15.28
CA ASP A 75 10.05 -7.83 -15.28
C ASP A 75 11.11 -6.97 -15.99
N ASP A 76 10.72 -5.80 -16.51
CA ASP A 76 11.55 -4.95 -17.36
C ASP A 76 11.27 -3.48 -17.05
N ASP A 77 12.26 -2.83 -16.41
CA ASP A 77 12.15 -1.44 -15.95
C ASP A 77 11.95 -0.44 -17.09
N ASP A 78 12.58 -0.68 -18.25
CA ASP A 78 12.48 0.25 -19.38
C ASP A 78 11.09 0.15 -20.01
N ARG A 79 10.58 -1.08 -20.17
CA ARG A 79 9.21 -1.31 -20.65
C ARG A 79 8.16 -0.74 -19.71
N ILE A 80 8.38 -0.85 -18.39
CA ILE A 80 7.49 -0.23 -17.39
C ILE A 80 7.48 1.28 -17.56
N LYS A 81 8.63 1.94 -17.63
CA LYS A 81 8.71 3.39 -17.80
C LYS A 81 8.07 3.85 -19.11
N GLU A 82 8.31 3.14 -20.21
CA GLU A 82 7.77 3.51 -21.52
C GLU A 82 6.25 3.37 -21.60
N ARG A 83 5.67 2.34 -20.96
CA ARG A 83 4.25 2.01 -21.14
C ARG A 83 3.36 2.42 -19.96
N VAL A 84 3.79 2.10 -18.75
CA VAL A 84 2.98 2.26 -17.53
C VAL A 84 2.91 3.71 -17.08
N TYR A 85 4.01 4.47 -17.19
CA TYR A 85 4.03 5.86 -16.74
C TYR A 85 3.11 6.75 -17.58
N PRO A 86 3.09 6.66 -18.93
CA PRO A 86 2.12 7.39 -19.74
C PRO A 86 0.67 6.97 -19.48
N GLU A 87 0.42 5.68 -19.21
CA GLU A 87 -0.92 5.20 -18.82
C GLU A 87 -1.40 5.91 -17.55
N PHE A 88 -0.55 5.97 -16.51
CA PHE A 88 -0.88 6.67 -15.27
C PHE A 88 -1.09 8.17 -15.49
N GLU A 89 -0.24 8.83 -16.27
CA GLU A 89 -0.40 10.25 -16.56
C GLU A 89 -1.73 10.55 -17.27
N MET A 90 -2.10 9.72 -18.26
CA MET A 90 -3.40 9.82 -18.93
C MET A 90 -4.56 9.63 -17.94
N LEU A 91 -4.47 8.64 -17.05
CA LEU A 91 -5.50 8.37 -16.05
C LEU A 91 -5.68 9.51 -15.05
N LEU A 92 -4.57 10.08 -14.57
CA LEU A 92 -4.59 11.25 -13.70
C LEU A 92 -5.25 12.43 -14.41
N ARG A 93 -4.81 12.76 -15.64
CA ARG A 93 -5.40 13.87 -16.41
C ARG A 93 -6.90 13.70 -16.65
N LYS A 94 -7.36 12.48 -16.97
CA LYS A 94 -8.80 12.23 -17.19
C LYS A 94 -9.65 12.43 -15.93
N ARG A 95 -9.07 12.25 -14.74
CA ARG A 95 -9.81 12.27 -13.46
C ARG A 95 -9.60 13.54 -12.65
N HIS A 96 -8.60 14.35 -13.00
CA HIS A 96 -8.29 15.62 -12.34
C HIS A 96 -9.00 16.84 -13.00
N VAL A 97 -9.86 16.59 -14.01
CA VAL A 97 -10.59 17.62 -14.80
C VAL A 97 -12.08 17.68 -14.42
N GLU A 98 -12.46 17.28 -13.21
CA GLU A 98 -13.78 17.61 -12.63
C GLU A 98 -13.66 18.68 -11.53
#